data_AF-A0A951QFF2-F1
#
_entry.id   AF-A0A951QFF2-F1
#
_cell.length_a   1.000
_cell.length_b   1.000
_cell.length_c   1.000
_cell.angle_alpha   90.00
_cell.angle_beta   90.00
_cell.angle_gamma   90.00
#
_symmetry.space_group_name_H-M   'P 1'
#
loop_
_entity.id
_entity.type
_entity.pdbx_description
1 polymer ?
#
loop_
_entity_poly.entity_id
_entity_poly.type
_entity_poly.pdbx_seq_one_letter_code
_entity_poly.pdbx_strand_id
1 'polypeptide(L)'
;MTYYPTLVNGLTRWRKAIAASLGVADADKLIKTNSSGILDETLLPIYPLSLIEGLDLRMDDSGNPTYLKFGAGVATVLSGTTRYLARSSGIFYKNLAATWSAGSNNGGRFVATAVAANQTWHCFIIRNQTTKAIDFGFDSSLTGANVPSGWNARIIGSIMTDGSAAIRAFTQVWDTVYWKDEVQDYRASLGTTATAITLTVPSGMALEAIVRLASGLPTSPNTNAILLSSYSMTDVAPTRLGGGAASVESAYVAGGVEFEASVVERILTSGQSIRARASFGSYIHFPRIATIGFVHPRGQV
;
A
#
# COMPACT_ATOMS: atom_id res chain seq x y z
N MET A 1 -57.32 40.14 -15.12
CA MET A 1 -56.28 39.08 -15.03
C MET A 1 -55.42 39.41 -13.82
N THR A 2 -55.80 38.87 -12.65
CA THR A 2 -55.22 39.26 -11.36
C THR A 2 -54.11 38.28 -11.01
N TYR A 3 -52.87 38.77 -10.95
CA TYR A 3 -51.66 37.97 -10.75
C TYR A 3 -51.48 37.66 -9.26
N TYR A 4 -51.35 36.37 -8.91
CA TYR A 4 -51.18 35.88 -7.54
C TYR A 4 -49.78 36.23 -6.98
N PRO A 5 -49.63 37.02 -5.90
CA PRO A 5 -48.32 37.38 -5.34
C PRO A 5 -47.86 36.44 -4.19
N THR A 6 -48.50 35.28 -4.00
CA THR A 6 -48.34 34.47 -2.78
C THR A 6 -47.23 33.41 -2.80
N LEU A 7 -46.69 33.03 -3.97
CA LEU A 7 -45.67 31.96 -4.05
C LEU A 7 -44.25 32.42 -3.68
N VAL A 8 -43.91 33.70 -3.93
CA VAL A 8 -42.57 34.24 -3.62
C VAL A 8 -42.37 34.41 -2.11
N ASN A 9 -43.43 34.73 -1.36
CA ASN A 9 -43.36 34.88 0.11
C ASN A 9 -43.26 33.55 0.86
N GLY A 10 -43.70 32.44 0.25
CA GLY A 10 -43.59 31.10 0.85
C GLY A 10 -42.14 30.63 0.93
N LEU A 11 -41.43 30.65 -0.19
CA LEU A 11 -40.03 30.20 -0.28
C LEU A 11 -39.09 30.98 0.65
N THR A 12 -39.30 32.28 0.84
CA THR A 12 -38.51 33.12 1.74
C THR A 12 -38.78 32.80 3.22
N ARG A 13 -39.99 32.37 3.57
CA ARG A 13 -40.34 31.93 4.93
C ARG A 13 -39.73 30.58 5.28
N TRP A 14 -39.71 29.62 4.35
CA TRP A 14 -39.11 28.31 4.57
C TRP A 14 -37.60 28.40 4.78
N ARG A 15 -36.91 29.25 4.02
CA ARG A 15 -35.47 29.51 4.20
C ARG A 15 -35.14 30.07 5.58
N LYS A 16 -35.91 31.06 6.05
CA LYS A 16 -35.73 31.65 7.38
C LYS A 16 -36.06 30.68 8.52
N ALA A 17 -37.05 29.82 8.35
CA ALA A 17 -37.41 28.82 9.36
C ALA A 17 -36.33 27.75 9.55
N ILE A 18 -35.73 27.28 8.45
CA ILE A 18 -34.64 26.30 8.47
C ILE A 18 -33.35 26.89 9.08
N ALA A 19 -33.04 28.16 8.77
CA ALA A 19 -31.90 28.86 9.33
C ALA A 19 -32.03 29.06 10.85
N ALA A 20 -33.21 29.46 11.31
CA ALA A 20 -33.51 29.64 12.73
C ALA A 20 -33.47 28.32 13.53
N SER A 21 -33.97 27.21 12.97
CA SER A 21 -33.94 25.90 13.66
C SER A 21 -32.53 25.31 13.82
N LEU A 22 -31.57 25.80 13.04
CA LEU A 22 -30.16 25.36 13.06
C LEU A 22 -29.24 26.38 13.75
N GLY A 23 -29.78 27.46 14.33
CA GLY A 23 -29.00 28.49 15.03
C GLY A 23 -28.15 29.37 14.11
N VAL A 24 -28.49 29.46 12.82
CA VAL A 24 -27.75 30.26 11.83
C VAL A 24 -28.58 31.49 11.47
N ALA A 25 -28.02 32.69 11.69
CA ALA A 25 -28.75 33.96 11.57
C ALA A 25 -29.15 34.33 10.12
N ASP A 26 -28.64 33.61 9.12
CA ASP A 26 -28.87 33.92 7.72
C ASP A 26 -28.94 32.62 6.90
N ALA A 27 -30.01 32.47 6.11
CA ALA A 27 -30.29 31.25 5.36
C ALA A 27 -29.35 31.05 4.16
N ASP A 28 -28.75 32.14 3.66
CA ASP A 28 -27.75 32.09 2.59
C ASP A 28 -26.34 31.78 3.13
N LYS A 29 -26.16 31.70 4.46
CA LYS A 29 -24.91 31.30 5.14
C LYS A 29 -24.88 29.84 5.55
N LEU A 30 -25.54 28.96 4.79
CA LEU A 30 -25.34 27.51 4.95
C LEU A 30 -23.87 27.11 4.67
N ILE A 31 -23.14 27.99 3.98
CA ILE A 31 -21.70 27.91 3.77
C ILE A 31 -21.05 28.92 4.72
N LYS A 32 -20.40 28.43 5.79
CA LYS A 32 -19.68 29.30 6.73
C LYS A 32 -18.47 29.89 6.02
N THR A 33 -18.41 31.22 5.99
CA THR A 33 -17.25 31.98 5.54
C THR A 33 -16.46 32.48 6.75
N ASN A 34 -15.15 32.63 6.63
CA ASN A 34 -14.33 33.31 7.64
C ASN A 34 -14.72 34.79 7.76
N SER A 35 -14.10 35.53 8.68
CA SER A 35 -14.33 36.98 8.88
C SER A 35 -14.09 37.84 7.65
N SER A 36 -13.49 37.27 6.59
CA SER A 36 -13.23 37.92 5.29
C SER A 36 -14.20 37.49 4.18
N GLY A 37 -15.26 36.74 4.49
CA GLY A 37 -16.26 36.32 3.49
C GLY A 37 -15.77 35.23 2.53
N ILE A 38 -14.61 34.63 2.80
CA ILE A 38 -14.08 33.49 2.06
C ILE A 38 -14.61 32.22 2.73
N LEU A 39 -14.91 31.17 1.96
CA LEU A 39 -15.23 29.85 2.50
C LEU A 39 -14.29 29.51 3.66
N ASP A 40 -14.86 29.23 4.84
CA ASP A 40 -14.06 28.86 5.99
C ASP A 40 -13.55 27.43 5.80
N GLU A 41 -12.36 27.29 5.22
CA GLU A 41 -11.72 25.99 5.02
C GLU A 41 -11.48 25.22 6.32
N THR A 42 -11.60 25.86 7.49
CA THR A 42 -11.55 25.16 8.78
C THR A 42 -12.85 24.40 9.12
N LEU A 43 -13.94 24.67 8.39
CA LEU A 43 -15.27 24.08 8.56
C LEU A 43 -15.82 23.36 7.31
N LEU A 44 -15.03 23.32 6.23
CA LEU A 44 -15.33 22.56 5.00
C LEU A 44 -14.99 21.07 5.19
N PRO A 45 -15.62 20.15 4.42
CA PRO A 45 -15.92 18.79 4.85
C PRO A 45 -14.65 18.08 5.30
N ILE A 46 -14.72 17.48 6.49
CA ILE A 46 -13.68 16.65 7.08
C ILE A 46 -13.19 15.68 6.01
N TYR A 47 -12.05 15.98 5.37
CA TYR A 47 -11.47 15.06 4.40
C TYR A 47 -11.29 13.72 5.12
N PRO A 48 -11.78 12.61 4.56
CA PRO A 48 -11.61 11.34 5.24
C PRO A 48 -10.11 11.07 5.34
N LEU A 49 -9.67 10.50 6.46
CA LEU A 49 -8.26 10.17 6.63
C LEU A 49 -7.81 9.12 5.60
N SER A 50 -8.77 8.35 5.09
CA SER A 50 -8.60 7.41 3.99
C SER A 50 -8.43 8.04 2.61
N LEU A 51 -8.63 9.35 2.45
CA LEU A 51 -8.51 10.01 1.14
C LEU A 51 -7.08 9.89 0.61
N ILE A 52 -6.93 9.09 -0.44
CA ILE A 52 -5.81 9.05 -1.37
C ILE A 52 -6.41 8.83 -2.76
N GLU A 53 -6.18 9.77 -3.68
CA GLU A 53 -6.62 9.68 -5.07
C GLU A 53 -5.45 10.02 -5.99
N GLY A 54 -5.21 9.20 -7.01
CA GLY A 54 -4.01 9.29 -7.83
C GLY A 54 -2.77 8.86 -7.02
N LEU A 55 -1.73 9.71 -7.04
CA LEU A 55 -0.48 9.51 -6.30
C LEU A 55 0.14 8.12 -6.53
N ASP A 56 0.06 7.64 -7.77
CA ASP A 56 0.66 6.39 -8.19
C ASP A 56 2.19 6.51 -8.25
N LEU A 57 2.87 5.43 -7.91
CA LEU A 57 4.32 5.34 -7.96
C LEU A 57 4.72 4.62 -9.25
N ARG A 58 5.74 5.14 -9.92
CA ARG A 58 6.30 4.50 -11.12
C ARG A 58 7.82 4.58 -11.10
N MET A 59 8.43 3.60 -11.75
CA MET A 59 9.84 3.70 -12.12
C MET A 59 10.05 4.93 -12.99
N ASP A 60 11.22 5.53 -12.87
CA ASP A 60 11.62 6.62 -13.75
C ASP A 60 11.81 6.15 -15.20
N ASP A 61 11.38 6.98 -16.15
CA ASP A 61 11.37 6.66 -17.58
C ASP A 61 12.79 6.76 -18.19
N SER A 62 13.74 7.41 -17.50
CA SER A 62 15.13 7.56 -17.96
C SER A 62 16.02 6.33 -17.72
N GLY A 63 15.49 5.31 -17.01
CA GLY A 63 16.24 4.11 -16.65
C GLY A 63 17.17 4.28 -15.44
N ASN A 64 17.16 5.44 -14.77
CA ASN A 64 17.90 5.63 -13.53
C ASN A 64 17.20 4.88 -12.37
N PRO A 65 17.82 3.83 -11.80
CA PRO A 65 17.17 2.98 -10.82
C PRO A 65 17.11 3.59 -9.41
N THR A 66 17.57 4.84 -9.22
CA THR A 66 17.47 5.53 -7.93
C THR A 66 16.38 6.60 -7.92
N TYR A 67 15.79 6.92 -9.06
CA TYR A 67 14.68 7.87 -9.16
C TYR A 67 13.33 7.16 -9.14
N LEU A 68 12.41 7.71 -8.36
CA LEU A 68 11.00 7.33 -8.39
C LEU A 68 10.15 8.50 -8.87
N LYS A 69 9.18 8.17 -9.71
CA LYS A 69 8.15 9.06 -10.20
C LYS A 69 6.91 8.98 -9.30
N PHE A 70 6.49 10.13 -8.81
CA PHE A 70 5.28 10.32 -8.03
C PHE A 70 4.23 10.99 -8.91
N GLY A 71 3.10 10.32 -9.10
CA GLY A 71 1.97 10.84 -9.87
C GLY A 71 1.31 12.06 -9.23
N ALA A 72 0.57 12.81 -10.04
CA ALA A 72 -0.33 13.83 -9.55
C ALA A 72 -1.47 13.19 -8.73
N GLY A 73 -2.06 13.97 -7.83
CA GLY A 73 -3.14 13.47 -7.00
C GLY A 73 -3.25 14.20 -5.67
N VAL A 74 -3.98 13.58 -4.75
CA VAL A 74 -4.33 14.20 -3.49
C VAL A 74 -4.37 13.19 -2.35
N ALA A 75 -3.93 13.62 -1.16
CA ALA A 75 -4.11 12.86 0.07
C ALA A 75 -4.43 13.76 1.26
N THR A 76 -5.07 13.20 2.28
CA THR A 76 -5.19 13.84 3.59
C THR A 76 -3.92 13.62 4.40
N VAL A 77 -3.30 14.71 4.87
CA VAL A 77 -2.19 14.70 5.83
C VAL A 77 -2.68 15.22 7.19
N LEU A 78 -2.08 14.72 8.27
CA LEU A 78 -2.40 15.15 9.63
C LEU A 78 -1.32 16.07 10.19
N SER A 79 -1.74 17.15 10.86
CA SER A 79 -0.90 17.88 11.82
C SER A 79 -1.62 17.88 13.16
N GLY A 80 -1.12 17.07 14.10
CA GLY A 80 -1.88 16.72 15.30
C GLY A 80 -3.19 16.04 14.91
N THR A 81 -4.32 16.57 15.38
CA THR A 81 -5.68 16.08 15.07
C THR A 81 -6.30 16.75 13.84
N THR A 82 -5.67 17.80 13.30
CA THR A 82 -6.23 18.56 12.18
C THR A 82 -5.84 17.94 10.85
N ARG A 83 -6.82 17.82 9.96
CA ARG A 83 -6.68 17.25 8.62
C ARG A 83 -6.43 18.34 7.59
N TYR A 84 -5.44 18.15 6.73
CA TYR A 84 -5.13 19.04 5.63
C TYR A 84 -5.07 18.28 4.33
N LEU A 85 -5.42 18.95 3.24
CA LEU A 85 -5.28 18.41 1.90
C LEU A 85 -3.86 18.66 1.38
N ALA A 86 -3.17 17.61 0.97
CA ALA A 86 -1.93 17.68 0.21
C ALA A 86 -2.22 17.31 -1.25
N ARG A 87 -2.19 18.30 -2.14
CA ARG A 87 -2.52 18.12 -3.56
C ARG A 87 -1.29 18.42 -4.43
N SER A 88 -0.82 17.41 -5.17
CA SER A 88 0.16 17.61 -6.24
C SER A 88 -0.57 17.73 -7.58
N SER A 89 -0.39 18.86 -8.28
CA SER A 89 -0.96 19.09 -9.60
C SER A 89 -0.16 18.46 -10.73
N GLY A 90 1.03 17.94 -10.45
CA GLY A 90 1.95 17.39 -11.44
C GLY A 90 2.76 16.22 -10.92
N ILE A 91 3.61 15.70 -11.80
CA ILE A 91 4.52 14.61 -11.51
C ILE A 91 5.76 15.15 -10.80
N PHE A 92 6.22 14.43 -9.78
CA PHE A 92 7.50 14.68 -9.12
C PHE A 92 8.45 13.52 -9.35
N TYR A 93 9.74 13.85 -9.44
CA TYR A 93 10.82 12.88 -9.45
C TYR A 93 11.64 13.09 -8.18
N LYS A 94 11.88 12.03 -7.41
CA LYS A 94 12.77 12.09 -6.24
C LYS A 94 13.81 10.99 -6.30
N ASN A 95 15.03 11.38 -5.96
CA ASN A 95 16.18 10.48 -5.93
C ASN A 95 16.33 9.85 -4.54
N LEU A 96 16.16 8.54 -4.44
CA LEU A 96 16.38 7.77 -3.21
C LEU A 96 17.84 7.80 -2.75
N ALA A 97 18.80 7.98 -3.68
CA ALA A 97 20.22 7.99 -3.37
C ALA A 97 20.71 9.29 -2.71
N ALA A 98 19.91 10.36 -2.73
CA ALA A 98 20.28 11.66 -2.15
C ALA A 98 19.35 12.07 -1.00
N THR A 99 19.92 12.77 -0.02
CA THR A 99 19.17 13.39 1.09
C THR A 99 18.15 14.38 0.56
N TRP A 100 17.00 14.43 1.21
CA TRP A 100 15.88 15.25 0.79
C TRP A 100 16.24 16.73 0.64
N SER A 101 15.80 17.30 -0.47
CA SER A 101 15.74 18.74 -0.71
C SER A 101 14.44 19.07 -1.44
N ALA A 102 13.88 20.25 -1.17
CA ALA A 102 12.56 20.63 -1.68
C ALA A 102 12.52 20.67 -3.22
N GLY A 103 11.45 20.18 -3.83
CA GLY A 103 11.21 20.24 -5.27
C GLY A 103 11.52 18.95 -6.05
N SER A 104 11.11 18.91 -7.32
CA SER A 104 11.31 17.76 -8.20
C SER A 104 12.76 17.66 -8.69
N ASN A 105 13.19 16.45 -9.07
CA ASN A 105 14.54 16.07 -9.50
C ASN A 105 15.62 16.14 -8.41
N ASN A 106 15.23 16.45 -7.17
CA ASN A 106 16.11 16.53 -6.01
C ASN A 106 16.15 15.21 -5.24
N GLY A 107 16.98 15.16 -4.20
CA GLY A 107 16.98 14.05 -3.25
C GLY A 107 15.63 13.89 -2.56
N GLY A 108 15.31 12.65 -2.21
CA GLY A 108 14.05 12.28 -1.57
C GLY A 108 14.21 11.68 -0.18
N ARG A 109 15.42 11.28 0.23
CA ARG A 109 15.60 10.49 1.45
C ARG A 109 15.60 11.38 2.69
N PHE A 110 14.67 11.16 3.61
CA PHE A 110 14.54 11.97 4.82
C PHE A 110 15.66 11.71 5.85
N VAL A 111 16.38 10.59 5.70
CA VAL A 111 17.52 10.22 6.54
C VAL A 111 18.83 10.25 5.76
N ALA A 112 19.93 10.55 6.46
CA ALA A 112 21.27 10.49 5.88
C ALA A 112 21.78 9.05 5.70
N THR A 113 21.17 8.06 6.37
CA THR A 113 21.57 6.65 6.31
C THR A 113 21.68 6.17 4.87
N ALA A 114 22.75 5.44 4.58
CA ALA A 114 22.99 4.87 3.26
C ALA A 114 21.86 3.91 2.86
N VAL A 115 21.56 3.88 1.56
CA VAL A 115 20.62 2.93 0.98
C VAL A 115 21.29 1.55 0.96
N ALA A 116 20.67 0.58 1.62
CA ALA A 116 21.15 -0.80 1.65
C ALA A 116 20.42 -1.66 0.62
N ALA A 117 20.97 -2.85 0.34
CA ALA A 117 20.32 -3.86 -0.49
C ALA A 117 19.08 -4.44 0.22
N ASN A 118 18.06 -4.81 -0.57
CA ASN A 118 16.82 -5.44 -0.10
C ASN A 118 16.12 -4.70 1.05
N GLN A 119 16.19 -3.36 1.03
CA GLN A 119 15.68 -2.48 2.07
C GLN A 119 14.31 -1.90 1.68
N THR A 120 13.40 -1.84 2.65
CA THR A 120 12.11 -1.16 2.51
C THR A 120 12.27 0.36 2.62
N TRP A 121 11.62 1.08 1.71
CA TRP A 121 11.43 2.53 1.79
C TRP A 121 9.95 2.86 1.61
N HIS A 122 9.39 3.57 2.57
CA HIS A 122 8.02 4.08 2.52
C HIS A 122 8.00 5.42 1.80
N CYS A 123 7.04 5.58 0.90
CA CYS A 123 6.88 6.73 0.04
C CYS A 123 5.84 7.66 0.63
N PHE A 124 6.19 8.94 0.77
CA PHE A 124 5.33 9.94 1.40
C PHE A 124 5.05 11.09 0.46
N ILE A 125 3.80 11.56 0.50
CA ILE A 125 3.48 12.95 0.16
C ILE A 125 3.62 13.78 1.43
N ILE A 126 4.24 14.95 1.33
CA ILE A 126 4.47 15.87 2.43
C ILE A 126 3.90 17.25 2.13
N ARG A 127 3.42 17.93 3.18
CA ARG A 127 2.92 19.30 3.11
C ARG A 127 3.54 20.16 4.20
N ASN A 128 4.07 21.31 3.80
CA ASN A 128 4.52 22.33 4.72
C ASN A 128 3.31 23.12 5.26
N GLN A 129 3.13 23.19 6.57
CA GLN A 129 1.94 23.83 7.15
C GLN A 129 1.97 25.35 7.07
N THR A 130 3.17 25.94 7.02
CA THR A 130 3.35 27.39 6.96
C THR A 130 3.22 27.88 5.53
N THR A 131 4.01 27.33 4.61
CA THR A 131 4.07 27.79 3.21
C THR A 131 3.02 27.14 2.31
N LYS A 132 2.35 26.08 2.80
CA LYS A 132 1.40 25.25 2.03
C LYS A 132 2.05 24.50 0.86
N ALA A 133 3.38 24.49 0.78
CA ALA A 133 4.12 23.76 -0.25
C ALA A 133 3.90 22.25 -0.14
N ILE A 134 3.88 21.58 -1.29
CA ILE A 134 3.73 20.13 -1.42
C ILE A 134 5.02 19.56 -2.00
N ASP A 135 5.46 18.42 -1.46
CA ASP A 135 6.60 17.68 -1.97
C ASP A 135 6.44 16.19 -1.62
N PHE A 136 7.47 15.39 -1.93
CA PHE A 136 7.51 13.96 -1.72
C PHE A 136 8.83 13.53 -1.08
N GLY A 137 8.89 12.28 -0.63
CA GLY A 137 10.15 11.68 -0.21
C GLY A 137 10.00 10.28 0.35
N PHE A 138 11.08 9.81 0.96
CA PHE A 138 11.25 8.44 1.43
C PHE A 138 11.72 8.40 2.88
N ASP A 139 11.16 7.47 3.64
CA ASP A 139 11.63 7.12 4.98
C ASP A 139 11.69 5.60 5.12
N SER A 140 12.64 5.09 5.90
CA SER A 140 12.64 3.68 6.30
C SER A 140 11.63 3.40 7.43
N SER A 141 11.12 4.45 8.08
CA SER A 141 10.04 4.36 9.06
C SER A 141 8.67 4.49 8.41
N LEU A 142 7.77 3.56 8.74
CA LEU A 142 6.37 3.57 8.30
C LEU A 142 5.64 4.86 8.71
N THR A 143 6.00 5.44 9.84
CA THR A 143 5.35 6.65 10.37
C THR A 143 5.98 7.94 9.87
N GLY A 144 7.04 7.87 9.06
CA GLY A 144 7.77 9.05 8.60
C GLY A 144 8.49 9.76 9.75
N ALA A 145 9.17 8.99 10.62
CA ALA A 145 9.82 9.52 11.82
C ALA A 145 10.88 10.60 11.53
N ASN A 146 11.41 10.67 10.31
CA ASN A 146 12.48 11.57 9.92
C ASN A 146 12.00 12.67 8.95
N VAL A 147 10.69 12.80 8.74
CA VAL A 147 10.11 13.86 7.89
C VAL A 147 10.69 15.23 8.26
N PRO A 148 11.15 16.05 7.28
CA PRO A 148 11.79 17.32 7.56
C PRO A 148 10.93 18.25 8.43
N SER A 149 11.58 19.01 9.32
CA SER A 149 10.90 19.95 10.21
C SER A 149 10.01 20.94 9.44
N GLY A 150 8.80 21.17 9.95
CA GLY A 150 7.78 22.01 9.32
C GLY A 150 6.90 21.31 8.28
N TRP A 151 7.17 20.03 7.99
CA TRP A 151 6.38 19.21 7.08
C TRP A 151 5.59 18.13 7.83
N ASN A 152 4.39 17.83 7.35
CA ASN A 152 3.63 16.65 7.75
C ASN A 152 3.52 15.68 6.58
N ALA A 153 3.46 14.39 6.88
CA ALA A 153 3.52 13.34 5.89
C ALA A 153 2.29 12.43 5.90
N ARG A 154 2.02 11.83 4.75
CA ARG A 154 1.09 10.71 4.58
C ARG A 154 1.77 9.67 3.72
N ILE A 155 1.79 8.42 4.18
CA ILE A 155 2.27 7.30 3.37
C ILE A 155 1.31 7.08 2.19
N ILE A 156 1.86 6.97 1.00
CA ILE A 156 1.12 6.77 -0.26
C ILE A 156 1.55 5.50 -1.00
N GLY A 157 2.58 4.83 -0.50
CA GLY A 157 3.04 3.54 -1.00
C GLY A 157 4.34 3.14 -0.32
N SER A 158 4.91 2.03 -0.78
CA SER A 158 6.19 1.52 -0.32
C SER A 158 6.91 0.86 -1.49
N ILE A 159 8.23 0.94 -1.49
CA ILE A 159 9.12 0.30 -2.46
C ILE A 159 10.18 -0.52 -1.71
N MET A 160 10.87 -1.38 -2.44
CA MET A 160 12.05 -2.08 -1.94
C MET A 160 13.22 -1.82 -2.85
N THR A 161 14.42 -1.85 -2.29
CA THR A 161 15.64 -1.97 -3.10
C THR A 161 15.92 -3.43 -3.46
N ASP A 162 16.77 -3.65 -4.45
CA ASP A 162 17.26 -4.96 -4.85
C ASP A 162 18.64 -5.28 -4.23
N GLY A 163 19.27 -6.36 -4.70
CA GLY A 163 20.61 -6.78 -4.25
C GLY A 163 21.73 -5.75 -4.51
N SER A 164 21.51 -4.78 -5.39
CA SER A 164 22.44 -3.71 -5.75
C SER A 164 22.09 -2.36 -5.09
N ALA A 165 21.15 -2.36 -4.13
CA ALA A 165 20.61 -1.14 -3.50
C ALA A 165 19.90 -0.17 -4.48
N ALA A 166 19.57 -0.64 -5.68
CA ALA A 166 18.72 0.06 -6.65
C ALA A 166 17.24 -0.14 -6.31
N ILE A 167 16.35 0.77 -6.69
CA ILE A 167 14.90 0.55 -6.55
C ILE A 167 14.52 -0.67 -7.41
N ARG A 168 13.96 -1.70 -6.77
CA ARG A 168 13.49 -2.91 -7.45
C ARG A 168 12.42 -2.51 -8.45
N ALA A 169 12.60 -2.86 -9.71
CA ALA A 169 11.66 -2.51 -10.77
C ALA A 169 10.26 -3.10 -10.50
N PHE A 170 9.24 -2.29 -10.70
CA PHE A 170 7.85 -2.67 -10.45
C PHE A 170 6.87 -1.95 -11.38
N THR A 171 5.64 -2.47 -11.43
CA THR A 171 4.47 -1.83 -12.02
C THR A 171 3.40 -1.72 -10.94
N GLN A 172 2.87 -0.51 -10.75
CA GLN A 172 1.74 -0.30 -9.85
C GLN A 172 0.45 -0.16 -10.65
N VAL A 173 -0.58 -0.89 -10.21
CA VAL A 173 -1.95 -0.82 -10.73
C VAL A 173 -2.85 -0.64 -9.52
N TRP A 174 -3.35 0.57 -9.33
CA TRP A 174 -4.09 0.97 -8.12
C TRP A 174 -3.24 0.74 -6.88
N ASP A 175 -3.72 -0.08 -5.93
CA ASP A 175 -3.00 -0.38 -4.69
C ASP A 175 -2.12 -1.61 -4.81
N THR A 176 -2.15 -2.29 -5.96
CA THR A 176 -1.36 -3.50 -6.20
C THR A 176 -0.05 -3.14 -6.88
N VAL A 177 1.05 -3.63 -6.32
CA VAL A 177 2.39 -3.53 -6.88
C VAL A 177 2.81 -4.91 -7.34
N TYR A 178 3.23 -5.00 -8.60
CA TYR A 178 3.83 -6.19 -9.19
C TYR A 178 5.31 -5.92 -9.40
N TRP A 179 6.17 -6.80 -8.89
CA TRP A 179 7.57 -6.80 -9.27
C TRP A 179 7.70 -7.13 -10.76
N LYS A 180 8.65 -6.47 -11.43
CA LYS A 180 8.90 -6.75 -12.85
C LYS A 180 9.44 -8.17 -13.05
N ASP A 181 10.28 -8.60 -12.12
CA ASP A 181 10.79 -9.96 -12.02
C ASP A 181 10.33 -10.57 -10.70
N GLU A 182 9.77 -11.78 -10.75
CA GLU A 182 9.41 -12.53 -9.54
C GLU A 182 10.66 -12.84 -8.71
N VAL A 183 10.54 -12.72 -7.39
CA VAL A 183 11.67 -12.91 -6.47
C VAL A 183 11.54 -14.26 -5.78
N GLN A 184 12.51 -15.16 -5.99
CA GLN A 184 12.53 -16.44 -5.29
C GLN A 184 12.96 -16.24 -3.83
N ASP A 185 12.00 -16.33 -2.92
CA ASP A 185 12.24 -16.17 -1.48
C ASP A 185 12.61 -17.49 -0.80
N TYR A 186 12.15 -18.62 -1.35
CA TYR A 186 12.41 -19.93 -0.77
C TYR A 186 12.54 -21.02 -1.83
N ARG A 187 13.56 -21.87 -1.67
CA ARG A 187 13.76 -23.10 -2.45
C ARG A 187 14.56 -24.12 -1.66
N ALA A 188 13.87 -24.85 -0.79
CA ALA A 188 14.44 -25.91 0.04
C ALA A 188 13.33 -26.89 0.49
N SER A 189 13.70 -27.93 1.24
CA SER A 189 12.73 -28.88 1.79
C SER A 189 11.79 -28.23 2.81
N LEU A 190 10.48 -28.29 2.55
CA LEU A 190 9.46 -28.03 3.57
C LEU A 190 9.08 -29.33 4.29
N GLY A 191 9.03 -29.27 5.62
CA GLY A 191 8.61 -30.39 6.45
C GLY A 191 7.14 -30.31 6.89
N THR A 192 6.77 -31.27 7.75
CA THR A 192 5.48 -31.30 8.44
C THR A 192 5.35 -30.26 9.53
N THR A 193 6.43 -29.59 9.91
CA THR A 193 6.46 -28.46 10.85
C THR A 193 6.37 -27.14 10.09
N ALA A 194 5.55 -26.24 10.61
CA ALA A 194 5.41 -24.89 10.10
C ALA A 194 6.76 -24.14 10.08
N THR A 195 7.10 -23.60 8.92
CA THR A 195 8.32 -22.82 8.69
C THR A 195 7.97 -21.38 8.35
N ALA A 196 8.69 -20.44 8.95
CA ALA A 196 8.59 -19.02 8.60
C ALA A 196 9.30 -18.76 7.28
N ILE A 197 8.58 -18.19 6.32
CA ILE A 197 9.14 -17.77 5.03
C ILE A 197 9.09 -16.25 4.98
N THR A 198 10.26 -15.62 4.95
CA THR A 198 10.38 -14.17 4.72
C THR A 198 10.23 -13.89 3.24
N LEU A 199 9.27 -13.04 2.88
CA LEU A 199 8.94 -12.66 1.52
C LEU A 199 9.59 -11.32 1.15
N THR A 200 9.87 -11.13 -0.14
CA THR A 200 10.33 -9.85 -0.69
C THR A 200 9.15 -8.88 -0.87
N VAL A 201 8.61 -8.41 0.25
CA VAL A 201 7.57 -7.38 0.35
C VAL A 201 7.98 -6.33 1.39
N PRO A 202 7.41 -5.10 1.37
CA PRO A 202 7.73 -4.08 2.38
C PRO A 202 7.60 -4.57 3.83
N SER A 203 8.58 -4.21 4.66
CA SER A 203 8.56 -4.45 6.11
C SER A 203 7.78 -3.36 6.86
N GLY A 204 7.54 -3.59 8.16
CA GLY A 204 6.93 -2.61 9.06
C GLY A 204 5.39 -2.61 9.07
N MET A 205 4.74 -3.32 8.16
CA MET A 205 3.28 -3.51 8.14
C MET A 205 2.90 -4.92 7.70
N ALA A 206 1.66 -5.32 8.03
CA ALA A 206 1.02 -6.46 7.38
C ALA A 206 0.47 -6.02 6.02
N LEU A 207 0.63 -6.86 5.00
CA LEU A 207 0.15 -6.63 3.65
C LEU A 207 -0.33 -7.94 3.03
N GLU A 208 -1.12 -7.87 1.96
CA GLU A 208 -1.42 -9.06 1.17
C GLU A 208 -0.28 -9.27 0.17
N ALA A 209 0.55 -10.29 0.40
CA ALA A 209 1.57 -10.70 -0.55
C ALA A 209 0.94 -11.53 -1.67
N ILE A 210 1.36 -11.29 -2.91
CA ILE A 210 1.00 -12.10 -4.07
C ILE A 210 2.15 -13.06 -4.32
N VAL A 211 1.91 -14.34 -4.10
CA VAL A 211 2.96 -15.36 -4.03
C VAL A 211 2.67 -16.48 -5.02
N ARG A 212 3.70 -16.89 -5.77
CA ARG A 212 3.70 -18.14 -6.51
C ARG A 212 4.21 -19.25 -5.62
N LEU A 213 3.44 -20.32 -5.51
CA LEU A 213 3.91 -21.59 -4.98
C LEU A 213 4.06 -22.56 -6.15
N ALA A 214 5.20 -23.23 -6.22
CA ALA A 214 5.40 -24.43 -7.00
C ALA A 214 5.69 -25.58 -6.03
N SER A 215 4.92 -26.67 -6.10
CA SER A 215 4.91 -27.70 -5.08
C SER A 215 6.18 -28.57 -5.04
N GLY A 216 7.04 -28.47 -6.06
CA GLY A 216 8.17 -29.37 -6.23
C GLY A 216 7.71 -30.80 -6.48
N LEU A 217 8.61 -31.76 -6.24
CA LEU A 217 8.36 -33.19 -6.44
C LEU A 217 8.77 -33.99 -5.20
N PRO A 218 7.85 -34.72 -4.53
CA PRO A 218 8.15 -35.57 -3.38
C PRO A 218 8.91 -36.85 -3.76
N THR A 219 9.61 -37.47 -2.81
CA THR A 219 10.26 -38.80 -3.02
C THR A 219 9.31 -40.00 -2.86
N SER A 220 8.07 -39.77 -2.41
CA SER A 220 7.09 -40.82 -2.10
C SER A 220 5.93 -40.80 -3.10
N PRO A 221 5.45 -41.97 -3.57
CA PRO A 221 4.45 -42.08 -4.65
C PRO A 221 3.01 -41.73 -4.24
N ASN A 222 2.84 -40.72 -3.38
CA ASN A 222 1.55 -40.30 -2.85
C ASN A 222 1.19 -38.88 -3.33
N THR A 223 -0.10 -38.56 -3.34
CA THR A 223 -0.54 -37.16 -3.44
C THR A 223 -0.20 -36.44 -2.14
N ASN A 224 0.63 -35.41 -2.27
CA ASN A 224 1.22 -34.64 -1.20
C ASN A 224 0.79 -33.17 -1.32
N ALA A 225 0.63 -32.47 -0.20
CA ALA A 225 0.12 -31.09 -0.18
C ALA A 225 1.07 -30.13 0.52
N ILE A 226 1.14 -28.90 0.02
CA ILE A 226 1.80 -27.77 0.66
C ILE A 226 0.75 -26.69 0.95
N LEU A 227 0.79 -26.13 2.15
CA LEU A 227 -0.06 -25.03 2.59
C LEU A 227 0.80 -23.79 2.84
N LEU A 228 0.37 -22.67 2.29
CA LEU A 228 0.81 -21.35 2.70
C LEU A 228 -0.28 -20.69 3.55
N SER A 229 0.09 -20.05 4.65
CA SER A 229 -0.87 -19.40 5.54
C SER A 229 -0.33 -18.16 6.24
N SER A 230 -1.24 -17.28 6.63
CA SER A 230 -0.93 -16.13 7.48
C SER A 230 -0.66 -16.59 8.92
N TYR A 231 0.25 -15.88 9.61
CA TYR A 231 0.43 -16.02 11.06
C TYR A 231 -0.77 -15.54 11.87
N SER A 232 -1.68 -14.75 11.28
CA SER A 232 -2.93 -14.33 11.91
C SER A 232 -3.99 -15.44 11.97
N MET A 233 -3.74 -16.57 11.32
CA MET A 233 -4.63 -17.73 11.32
C MET A 233 -4.05 -18.88 12.14
N THR A 234 -4.93 -19.71 12.68
CA THR A 234 -4.55 -20.94 13.37
C THR A 234 -3.73 -21.84 12.45
N ASP A 235 -2.68 -22.44 13.00
CA ASP A 235 -1.89 -23.43 12.25
C ASP A 235 -2.69 -24.69 11.98
N VAL A 236 -2.75 -25.11 10.73
CA VAL A 236 -3.43 -26.34 10.32
C VAL A 236 -2.50 -27.16 9.45
N ALA A 237 -2.59 -28.49 9.55
CA ALA A 237 -1.85 -29.37 8.67
C ALA A 237 -2.43 -29.26 7.24
N PRO A 238 -1.59 -29.35 6.18
CA PRO A 238 -2.09 -29.44 4.82
C PRO A 238 -2.95 -30.70 4.67
N THR A 239 -4.16 -30.55 4.11
CA THR A 239 -5.05 -31.67 3.81
C THR A 239 -5.23 -31.80 2.29
N ARG A 240 -5.53 -33.02 1.84
CA ARG A 240 -5.87 -33.34 0.46
C ARG A 240 -7.39 -33.20 0.28
N LEU A 241 -7.86 -32.64 -0.84
CA LEU A 241 -9.29 -32.54 -1.22
C LEU A 241 -10.21 -31.94 -0.13
N GLY A 242 -10.40 -30.62 -0.11
CA GLY A 242 -11.61 -30.00 0.45
C GLY A 242 -11.64 -29.70 1.95
N GLY A 243 -10.50 -29.70 2.65
CA GLY A 243 -10.41 -29.29 4.06
C GLY A 243 -10.02 -27.84 4.28
N GLY A 244 -10.85 -26.87 3.84
CA GLY A 244 -10.89 -25.48 4.32
C GLY A 244 -9.66 -24.55 4.13
N ALA A 245 -8.50 -25.04 3.73
CA ALA A 245 -7.27 -24.23 3.55
C ALA A 245 -6.71 -24.36 2.13
N ALA A 246 -6.26 -23.25 1.55
CA ALA A 246 -5.69 -23.21 0.20
C ALA A 246 -4.35 -23.99 0.16
N SER A 247 -4.37 -25.20 -0.39
CA SER A 247 -3.18 -26.05 -0.53
C SER A 247 -2.89 -26.34 -2.00
N VAL A 248 -1.60 -26.48 -2.32
CA VAL A 248 -1.13 -26.95 -3.62
C VAL A 248 -0.72 -28.39 -3.48
N GLU A 249 -1.23 -29.23 -4.38
CA GLU A 249 -0.94 -30.65 -4.41
C GLU A 249 0.17 -30.98 -5.42
N SER A 250 1.01 -31.96 -5.10
CA SER A 250 1.95 -32.61 -6.02
C SER A 250 1.75 -34.11 -5.93
N ALA A 251 1.99 -34.83 -7.03
CA ALA A 251 1.98 -36.29 -7.03
C ALA A 251 3.21 -36.82 -7.75
N TYR A 252 3.87 -37.80 -7.14
CA TYR A 252 4.81 -38.68 -7.83
C TYR A 252 4.10 -40.01 -8.07
N VAL A 253 4.13 -40.54 -9.29
CA VAL A 253 3.59 -41.88 -9.57
C VAL A 253 4.76 -42.80 -9.89
N ALA A 254 4.88 -43.89 -9.14
CA ALA A 254 5.86 -44.93 -9.42
C ALA A 254 5.68 -45.44 -10.85
N GLY A 255 6.66 -45.17 -11.73
CA GLY A 255 6.55 -45.40 -13.18
C GLY A 255 6.97 -44.21 -14.07
N GLY A 256 7.41 -43.09 -13.49
CA GLY A 256 8.09 -42.02 -14.23
C GLY A 256 7.19 -40.86 -14.68
N VAL A 257 6.01 -40.68 -14.08
CA VAL A 257 5.18 -39.48 -14.32
C VAL A 257 5.34 -38.51 -13.17
N GLU A 258 5.86 -37.32 -13.48
CA GLU A 258 6.11 -36.23 -12.56
C GLU A 258 5.01 -35.17 -12.70
N PHE A 259 4.29 -34.88 -11.61
CA PHE A 259 3.30 -33.81 -11.57
C PHE A 259 3.71 -32.73 -10.56
N GLU A 260 4.15 -31.59 -11.09
CA GLU A 260 4.33 -30.35 -10.31
C GLU A 260 3.15 -29.42 -10.58
N ALA A 261 2.51 -28.94 -9.53
CA ALA A 261 1.49 -27.92 -9.63
C ALA A 261 2.05 -26.57 -9.20
N SER A 262 1.59 -25.52 -9.87
CA SER A 262 1.87 -24.16 -9.47
C SER A 262 0.58 -23.36 -9.37
N VAL A 263 0.48 -22.56 -8.31
CA VAL A 263 -0.63 -21.62 -8.10
C VAL A 263 -0.07 -20.26 -7.75
N VAL A 264 -0.92 -19.25 -7.90
CA VAL A 264 -0.69 -17.90 -7.39
C VAL A 264 -1.75 -17.62 -6.33
N GLU A 265 -1.29 -17.25 -5.14
CA GLU A 265 -2.16 -16.97 -4.00
C GLU A 265 -1.91 -15.57 -3.44
N ARG A 266 -2.91 -15.04 -2.74
CA ARG A 266 -2.81 -13.83 -1.94
C ARG A 266 -2.86 -14.19 -0.48
N ILE A 267 -1.86 -13.78 0.29
CA ILE A 267 -1.70 -14.19 1.68
C ILE A 267 -1.32 -12.99 2.52
N LEU A 268 -2.06 -12.77 3.61
CA LEU A 268 -1.73 -11.74 4.57
C LEU A 268 -0.42 -12.08 5.29
N THR A 269 0.51 -11.13 5.34
CA THR A 269 1.78 -11.28 6.03
C THR A 269 1.70 -10.84 7.48
N SER A 270 2.62 -11.35 8.30
CA SER A 270 2.98 -10.72 9.58
C SER A 270 4.35 -10.08 9.42
N GLY A 271 4.35 -8.76 9.21
CA GLY A 271 5.53 -8.07 8.69
C GLY A 271 5.85 -8.57 7.27
N GLN A 272 7.02 -9.19 7.09
CA GLN A 272 7.42 -9.78 5.81
C GLN A 272 7.18 -11.29 5.74
N SER A 273 6.66 -11.93 6.79
CA SER A 273 6.66 -13.38 6.89
C SER A 273 5.29 -14.00 6.69
N ILE A 274 5.28 -15.14 6.00
CA ILE A 274 4.16 -16.10 5.96
C ILE A 274 4.62 -17.43 6.53
N ARG A 275 3.67 -18.33 6.77
CA ARG A 275 3.93 -19.70 7.18
C ARG A 275 3.82 -20.62 5.96
N ALA A 276 4.76 -21.56 5.84
CA ALA A 276 4.69 -22.66 4.88
C ALA A 276 4.85 -24.00 5.60
N ARG A 277 4.08 -25.01 5.18
CA ARG A 277 4.14 -26.37 5.73
C ARG A 277 3.77 -27.38 4.64
N ALA A 278 4.40 -28.54 4.64
CA ALA A 278 4.07 -29.66 3.77
C ALA A 278 3.44 -30.82 4.56
N SER A 279 2.69 -31.71 3.89
CA SER A 279 2.21 -32.97 4.48
C SER A 279 3.30 -34.06 4.54
N PHE A 280 4.53 -33.72 4.16
CA PHE A 280 5.66 -34.60 3.91
C PHE A 280 6.97 -33.81 4.14
N GLY A 281 8.14 -34.45 4.00
CA GLY A 281 9.43 -33.82 4.32
C GLY A 281 10.60 -34.15 3.39
N SER A 282 10.37 -34.87 2.28
CA SER A 282 11.43 -35.31 1.38
C SER A 282 11.06 -35.07 -0.07
N TYR A 283 12.01 -34.51 -0.83
CA TYR A 283 11.82 -34.02 -2.20
C TYR A 283 12.90 -34.56 -3.13
N ILE A 284 12.49 -34.87 -4.36
CA ILE A 284 13.36 -35.01 -5.53
C ILE A 284 13.67 -33.60 -6.08
N HIS A 285 12.63 -32.76 -6.16
CA HIS A 285 12.75 -31.35 -6.53
C HIS A 285 12.13 -30.47 -5.45
N PHE A 286 12.89 -29.49 -4.96
CA PHE A 286 12.43 -28.63 -3.88
C PHE A 286 11.27 -27.73 -4.32
N PRO A 287 10.30 -27.47 -3.42
CA PRO A 287 9.26 -26.51 -3.65
C PRO A 287 9.87 -25.13 -3.79
N ARG A 288 9.19 -24.26 -4.54
CA ARG A 288 9.60 -22.88 -4.78
C ARG A 288 8.51 -21.94 -4.32
N ILE A 289 8.88 -20.97 -3.50
CA ILE A 289 8.00 -19.86 -3.12
C ILE A 289 8.63 -18.59 -3.67
N ALA A 290 7.87 -17.85 -4.48
CA ALA A 290 8.35 -16.62 -5.10
C ALA A 290 7.34 -15.48 -4.90
N THR A 291 7.80 -14.30 -4.49
CA THR A 291 6.98 -13.11 -4.44
C THR A 291 6.83 -12.50 -5.83
N ILE A 292 5.59 -12.36 -6.28
CA ILE A 292 5.23 -11.65 -7.51
C ILE A 292 4.97 -10.17 -7.20
N GLY A 293 4.42 -9.87 -6.03
CA GLY A 293 4.03 -8.52 -5.67
C GLY A 293 3.29 -8.44 -4.35
N PHE A 294 2.61 -7.32 -4.11
CA PHE A 294 1.82 -7.10 -2.90
C PHE A 294 0.71 -6.08 -3.12
N VAL A 295 -0.30 -6.09 -2.24
CA VAL A 295 -1.31 -5.04 -2.13
C VAL A 295 -0.96 -4.13 -0.97
N HIS A 296 -0.75 -2.84 -1.25
CA HIS A 296 -0.43 -1.85 -0.22
C HIS A 296 -1.72 -1.34 0.45
N PRO A 297 -1.81 -1.27 1.79
CA PRO A 297 -3.01 -0.79 2.50
C PRO A 297 -3.17 0.74 2.45
N ARG A 298 -2.72 1.41 1.38
CA ARG A 298 -2.75 2.88 1.31
C ARG A 298 -4.20 3.36 1.38
N GLY A 299 -4.46 4.38 2.19
CA GLY A 299 -5.82 4.89 2.39
C GLY A 299 -6.66 4.06 3.36
N GLN A 300 -6.20 2.91 3.84
CA GLN A 300 -6.88 2.17 4.90
C GLN A 300 -6.27 2.58 6.24
N VAL A 301 -7.08 3.18 7.11
CA VAL A 301 -6.69 3.64 8.46
C VAL A 301 -7.76 3.24 9.44
#